data_AF-A0A358SM56-F1
#
_entry.id   AF-A0A358SM56-F1
#
_cell.length_a   1.000
_cell.length_b   1.000
_cell.length_c   1.000
_cell.angle_alpha   90.00
_cell.angle_beta   90.00
_cell.angle_gamma   90.00
#
_symmetry.space_group_name_H-M   'P 1'
#
loop_
_entity.id
_entity.type
_entity.pdbx_description
1 polymer ?
#
loop_
_entity_poly.entity_id
_entity_poly.type
_entity_poly.pdbx_seq_one_letter_code
_entity_poly.pdbx_strand_id
1 'polypeptide(L)'
;MFRGATKWRSRIAGAATLPVVAAMVAGAFAMSGTAQAATPSAQPLPGTHPAWATASAARGVTAAGSTVSTQVYLTGRNPAGLAAFAAAVSDPASPDYEHYLTA
;
A
#
# COMPACT_ATOMS: atom_id res chain seq x y z
N MET A 1 -54.44 13.59 4.67
CA MET A 1 -53.34 12.77 4.10
C MET A 1 -52.29 12.54 5.18
N PHE A 2 -52.41 11.47 5.98
CA PHE A 2 -51.34 10.99 6.87
C PHE A 2 -51.40 9.46 6.90
N ARG A 3 -50.28 8.85 6.49
CA ARG A 3 -50.08 7.41 6.27
C ARG A 3 -49.70 6.73 7.59
N GLY A 4 -50.29 5.55 7.81
CA GLY A 4 -49.64 4.31 8.24
C GLY A 4 -48.85 4.24 9.56
N ALA A 5 -49.15 3.21 10.35
CA ALA A 5 -48.10 2.49 11.08
C ALA A 5 -48.50 1.01 11.19
N THR A 6 -47.79 0.20 10.39
CA THR A 6 -47.91 -1.25 10.28
C THR A 6 -47.39 -1.93 11.54
N LYS A 7 -48.19 -2.86 12.08
CA LYS A 7 -47.88 -3.65 13.28
C LYS A 7 -46.74 -4.64 12.96
N TRP A 8 -45.55 -4.40 13.50
CA TRP A 8 -44.45 -5.37 13.47
C TRP A 8 -44.27 -5.98 14.86
N ARG A 9 -44.95 -7.10 15.07
CA ARG A 9 -44.67 -7.98 16.21
C ARG A 9 -43.77 -9.11 15.70
N SER A 10 -42.47 -8.98 15.92
CA SER A 10 -41.58 -10.15 15.95
C SER A 10 -40.88 -10.17 17.29
N ARG A 11 -41.46 -10.96 18.20
CA ARG A 11 -40.82 -11.39 19.43
C ARG A 11 -39.92 -12.56 19.05
N ILE A 12 -38.61 -12.34 18.93
CA ILE A 12 -37.65 -13.43 18.90
C ILE A 12 -37.18 -13.63 20.34
N ALA A 13 -37.80 -14.60 20.99
CA ALA A 13 -37.24 -15.25 22.17
C ALA A 13 -36.24 -16.30 21.67
N GLY A 14 -34.99 -16.17 22.10
CA GLY A 14 -33.90 -17.09 21.78
C GLY A 14 -32.78 -16.91 22.80
N ALA A 15 -33.05 -17.35 24.02
CA ALA A 15 -32.09 -17.41 25.10
C ALA A 15 -31.04 -18.50 24.83
N ALA A 16 -29.82 -18.28 25.33
CA ALA A 16 -28.79 -19.28 25.62
C ALA A 16 -27.77 -19.70 24.54
N THR A 17 -27.18 -18.75 23.78
CA THR A 17 -25.86 -19.00 23.10
C THR A 17 -24.81 -17.90 23.27
N LEU A 18 -25.12 -16.79 23.94
CA LEU A 18 -24.21 -15.64 24.02
C LEU A 18 -22.84 -15.87 24.73
N PRO A 19 -22.67 -16.70 25.78
CA PRO A 19 -21.40 -16.68 26.52
C PRO A 19 -20.24 -17.33 25.74
N VAL A 20 -20.52 -18.28 24.85
CA VAL A 20 -19.47 -19.01 24.10
C VAL A 20 -18.91 -18.16 22.95
N VAL A 21 -19.75 -17.39 22.27
CA VAL A 21 -19.30 -16.48 21.19
C VAL A 21 -18.50 -15.32 21.79
N ALA A 22 -18.90 -14.78 22.95
CA ALA A 22 -18.16 -13.72 23.62
C ALA A 22 -16.75 -14.17 24.06
N ALA A 23 -16.60 -15.40 24.56
CA ALA A 23 -15.30 -15.95 24.95
C ALA A 23 -14.35 -16.18 23.77
N MET A 24 -14.88 -16.63 22.62
CA MET A 24 -14.11 -16.79 21.37
C MET A 24 -13.62 -15.45 20.81
N VAL A 25 -14.45 -14.40 20.84
CA VAL A 25 -14.06 -13.06 20.40
C VAL A 25 -13.00 -12.46 21.35
N ALA A 26 -13.15 -12.63 22.66
CA ALA A 26 -12.15 -12.16 23.64
C ALA A 26 -10.79 -12.88 23.49
N GLY A 27 -10.80 -14.19 23.24
CA GLY A 27 -9.59 -14.98 23.01
C GLY A 27 -8.83 -14.60 21.73
N ALA A 28 -9.56 -14.21 20.66
CA ALA A 28 -8.95 -13.77 19.40
C ALA A 28 -8.20 -12.43 19.54
N PHE A 29 -8.65 -11.52 20.42
CA PHE A 29 -7.94 -10.27 20.70
C PHE A 29 -6.73 -10.44 21.62
N ALA A 30 -6.71 -11.47 22.47
CA ALA A 30 -5.60 -11.73 23.39
C ALA A 30 -4.29 -12.18 22.69
N MET A 31 -4.37 -12.60 21.41
CA MET A 31 -3.21 -12.96 20.59
C MET A 31 -2.74 -11.85 19.65
N SER A 32 -3.25 -10.62 19.83
CA SER A 32 -2.70 -9.46 19.13
C SER A 32 -1.32 -9.13 19.71
N GLY A 33 -0.26 -9.69 19.11
CA GLY A 33 1.11 -9.28 19.39
C GLY A 33 1.26 -7.77 19.16
N THR A 34 1.99 -7.10 20.04
CA THR A 34 2.39 -5.71 19.79
C THR A 34 3.25 -5.69 18.53
N ALA A 35 2.86 -4.91 17.51
CA ALA A 35 3.69 -4.71 16.34
C ALA A 35 4.98 -4.02 16.79
N GLN A 36 6.09 -4.78 16.87
CA GLN A 36 7.39 -4.17 17.10
C GLN A 36 7.76 -3.39 15.83
N ALA A 37 7.77 -2.06 15.93
CA ALA A 37 8.33 -1.23 14.88
C ALA A 37 9.79 -1.65 14.71
N ALA A 38 10.18 -2.02 13.49
CA ALA A 38 11.56 -2.28 13.17
C ALA A 38 12.41 -1.07 13.58
N THR A 39 13.58 -1.31 14.17
CA THR A 39 14.55 -0.23 14.38
C THR A 39 14.85 0.40 13.02
N PRO A 40 14.67 1.73 12.88
CA PRO A 40 14.91 2.39 11.60
C PRO A 40 16.37 2.20 11.24
N SER A 41 16.61 1.39 10.21
CA SER A 41 17.93 1.18 9.64
C SER A 41 18.00 1.90 8.31
N ALA A 42 19.04 2.70 8.12
CA ALA A 42 19.31 3.31 6.83
C ALA A 42 19.82 2.23 5.87
N GLN A 43 19.20 2.12 4.70
CA GLN A 43 19.73 1.33 3.60
C GLN A 43 20.25 2.25 2.50
N PRO A 44 21.47 2.03 2.00
CA PRO A 44 21.99 2.80 0.89
C PRO A 44 21.16 2.51 -0.36
N LEU A 45 20.73 3.56 -1.04
CA LEU A 45 20.04 3.44 -2.32
C LEU A 45 21.11 3.44 -3.43
N PRO A 46 21.23 2.38 -4.23
CA PRO A 46 22.22 2.33 -5.30
C PRO A 46 22.02 3.46 -6.32
N GLY A 47 23.13 4.00 -6.85
CA GLY A 47 23.08 5.01 -7.91
C GLY A 47 22.68 6.42 -7.46
N THR A 48 22.46 6.68 -6.17
CA THR A 48 22.07 8.02 -5.67
C THR A 48 23.22 8.85 -5.12
N HIS A 49 24.48 8.43 -5.36
CA HIS A 49 25.66 9.19 -4.98
C HIS A 49 26.43 9.63 -6.23
N PRO A 50 26.11 10.80 -6.80
CA PRO A 50 26.80 11.28 -7.98
C PRO A 50 28.25 11.66 -7.65
N ALA A 51 29.15 11.50 -8.62
CA ALA A 51 30.59 11.71 -8.41
C ALA A 51 30.98 13.14 -7.99
N TRP A 52 30.14 14.13 -8.29
CA TRP A 52 30.39 15.53 -7.91
C TRP A 52 30.13 15.81 -6.41
N ALA A 53 29.41 14.93 -5.70
CA ALA A 53 29.04 15.11 -4.29
C ALA A 53 30.21 14.78 -3.34
N THR A 54 31.29 15.54 -3.46
CA THR A 54 32.49 15.42 -2.62
C THR A 54 32.47 16.39 -1.46
N ALA A 55 33.22 16.11 -0.38
CA ALA A 55 33.34 17.02 0.76
C ALA A 55 33.87 18.41 0.35
N SER A 56 34.78 18.46 -0.62
CA SER A 56 35.31 19.71 -1.20
C SER A 56 34.28 20.54 -1.94
N ALA A 57 33.17 19.93 -2.39
CA ALA A 57 32.09 20.63 -3.08
C ALA A 57 31.02 21.21 -2.13
N ALA A 58 31.16 21.02 -0.81
CA ALA A 58 30.20 21.52 0.16
C ALA A 58 30.14 23.07 0.17
N ARG A 59 28.93 23.64 0.15
CA ARG A 59 28.68 25.10 0.08
C ARG A 59 28.03 25.68 1.35
N GLY A 60 27.95 24.89 2.41
CA GLY A 60 27.26 25.26 3.66
C GLY A 60 25.92 24.57 3.81
N VAL A 61 25.15 24.98 4.83
CA VAL A 61 23.88 24.37 5.21
C VAL A 61 22.69 25.20 4.71
N THR A 62 21.64 24.52 4.29
CA THR A 62 20.36 25.17 3.96
C THR A 62 19.71 25.73 5.22
N ALA A 63 19.07 26.90 5.13
CA ALA A 63 18.38 27.51 6.26
C ALA A 63 17.27 26.61 6.82
N ALA A 64 17.14 26.59 8.14
CA ALA A 64 16.07 25.85 8.81
C ALA A 64 14.69 26.32 8.33
N GLY A 65 13.79 25.36 8.07
CA GLY A 65 12.44 25.65 7.55
C GLY A 65 12.36 25.89 6.04
N SER A 66 13.46 25.75 5.29
CA SER A 66 13.41 25.78 3.83
C SER A 66 12.62 24.59 3.29
N THR A 67 11.61 24.85 2.48
CA THR A 67 10.81 23.80 1.83
C THR A 67 11.58 23.18 0.66
N VAL A 68 11.70 21.86 0.66
CA VAL A 68 12.25 21.08 -0.46
C VAL A 68 11.17 20.14 -0.98
N SER A 69 10.95 20.15 -2.29
CA SER A 69 10.06 19.20 -2.96
C SER A 69 10.88 18.02 -3.49
N THR A 70 10.42 16.80 -3.23
CA THR A 70 11.06 15.56 -3.69
C THR A 70 10.01 14.61 -4.22
N GLN A 71 10.36 13.88 -5.28
CA GLN A 71 9.52 12.81 -5.83
C GLN A 71 10.13 11.45 -5.50
N VAL A 72 9.28 10.50 -5.09
CA VAL A 72 9.68 9.12 -4.81
C VAL A 72 9.08 8.21 -5.86
N TYR A 73 9.93 7.48 -6.58
CA TYR A 73 9.50 6.48 -7.55
C TYR A 73 9.53 5.09 -6.91
N LEU A 74 8.38 4.42 -6.89
CA LEU A 74 8.24 3.07 -6.39
C LEU A 74 8.38 2.07 -7.54
N THR A 75 8.92 0.89 -7.24
CA THR A 75 9.05 -0.18 -8.22
C THR A 75 7.66 -0.68 -8.65
N GLY A 76 7.48 -0.90 -9.95
CA GLY A 76 6.28 -1.54 -10.48
C GLY A 76 6.10 -2.97 -9.95
N ARG A 77 4.86 -3.46 -9.95
CA ARG A 77 4.49 -4.77 -9.39
C ARG A 77 5.14 -5.95 -10.12
N ASN A 78 5.30 -5.85 -11.44
CA ASN A 78 5.88 -6.91 -12.27
C ASN A 78 6.76 -6.31 -13.37
N PRO A 79 8.00 -5.91 -13.07
CA PRO A 79 8.89 -5.28 -14.04
C PRO A 79 9.25 -6.22 -15.20
N ALA A 80 9.44 -7.51 -14.91
CA ALA A 80 9.77 -8.51 -15.93
C ALA A 80 8.62 -8.72 -16.92
N GLY A 81 7.38 -8.85 -16.43
CA GLY A 81 6.20 -8.97 -17.28
C GLY A 81 5.96 -7.72 -18.13
N LEU A 82 6.18 -6.53 -17.57
CA LEU A 82 6.06 -5.27 -18.32
C LEU A 82 7.11 -5.20 -19.45
N ALA A 83 8.35 -5.60 -19.17
CA ALA A 83 9.41 -5.65 -20.18
C ALA A 83 9.12 -6.68 -21.28
N ALA A 84 8.63 -7.87 -20.91
CA ALA A 84 8.24 -8.90 -21.87
C ALA A 84 7.08 -8.44 -22.76
N PHE A 85 6.08 -7.77 -22.18
CA PHE A 85 4.98 -7.18 -22.94
C PHE A 85 5.48 -6.09 -23.89
N ALA A 86 6.33 -5.17 -23.42
CA ALA A 86 6.90 -4.12 -24.25
C ALA A 86 7.68 -4.69 -25.44
N ALA A 87 8.42 -5.79 -25.25
CA ALA A 87 9.09 -6.49 -26.33
C ALA A 87 8.07 -7.12 -27.30
N ALA A 88 7.05 -7.82 -26.79
CA ALA A 88 6.04 -8.49 -27.61
C ALA A 88 5.24 -7.53 -28.50
N VAL A 89 4.91 -6.32 -28.02
CA VAL A 89 4.16 -5.34 -28.82
C VAL A 89 5.03 -4.56 -29.81
N SER A 90 6.35 -4.59 -29.63
CA SER A 90 7.32 -3.89 -30.49
C SER A 90 7.97 -4.79 -31.53
N ASP A 91 7.81 -6.11 -31.44
CA ASP A 91 8.38 -7.08 -32.37
C ASP A 91 7.39 -7.41 -33.50
N PRO A 92 7.70 -7.10 -34.77
CA PRO A 92 6.83 -7.42 -35.91
C PRO A 92 6.56 -8.90 -36.13
N ALA A 93 7.40 -9.80 -35.59
CA ALA A 93 7.20 -11.24 -35.67
C ALA A 93 6.26 -11.77 -34.57
N SER A 94 5.94 -10.94 -33.58
CA SER A 94 5.03 -11.28 -32.49
C SER A 94 3.57 -11.20 -32.93
N PRO A 95 2.70 -12.12 -32.49
CA PRO A 95 1.25 -11.98 -32.70
C PRO A 95 0.65 -10.77 -31.97
N ASP A 96 1.34 -10.23 -30.97
CA ASP A 96 0.91 -9.08 -30.18
C ASP A 96 1.46 -7.74 -30.71
N TYR A 97 2.08 -7.71 -31.90
CA TYR A 97 2.61 -6.50 -32.51
C TYR A 97 1.54 -5.40 -32.65
N GLU A 98 1.87 -4.17 -32.25
CA GLU A 98 0.96 -3.00 -32.25
C GLU A 98 -0.24 -3.09 -31.27
N HIS A 99 -0.29 -4.09 -30.39
CA HIS A 99 -1.35 -4.23 -29.37
C HIS A 99 -0.97 -3.59 -28.02
N TYR A 100 -1.05 -2.27 -27.91
CA TYR A 100 -0.62 -1.51 -26.72
C TYR A 100 -1.62 -1.50 -25.54
N LEU A 101 -1.10 -1.28 -24.32
CA LEU A 101 -1.92 -0.95 -23.15
C LEU A 101 -2.47 0.49 -23.26
N THR A 102 -3.71 0.69 -22.81
CA THR A 102 -4.32 2.02 -22.67
C THR A 102 -4.16 2.56 -21.24
N ALA A 103 -4.18 3.88 -21.10
CA ALA A 103 -4.07 4.57 -19.81
C ALA A 103 -5.34 4.48 -18.96
#